data_AF-A0A224YYI3-F1
#
_entry.id   AF-A0A224YYI3-F1
#
_cell.length_a   1.000
_cell.length_b   1.000
_cell.length_c   1.000
_cell.angle_alpha   90.00
_cell.angle_beta   90.00
_cell.angle_gamma   90.00
#
_symmetry.space_group_name_H-M   'P 1'
#
loop_
_entity.id
_entity.type
_entity.pdbx_description
1 polymer ?
#
loop_
_entity_poly.entity_id
_entity_poly.type
_entity_poly.pdbx_seq_one_letter_code
_entity_poly.pdbx_strand_id
1 'polypeptide(L)'
;MKDADVPLRGFHWRPGSTRETTGILLWNEVFLMTNSNGEEVAVLLMDTQGTFDCESTMKESTIIFSLSTMTSSVQIYNLMNNIKEDDLQHLQFFAEYGRLAQKEIETRPFQKLLFLVRDWTWPHEREFGYHGGRSLIASRLEVKDGQDKELKTLRQSISSCFSDIDCFLMPHPGEKVALDKSFDGRLADIKEVFRENLLQLVPSILAPRNLLVKEINGRKLSCQDLMIFFKAYVDVFKRGDLPEPTSMLLATANATNVAAMEKARKCYMSGMTNRPRRNLDRLSEFHRELLAEAKKVFNDFPKMGGDAISTISMDVLVKELEEHFGHLFNEEADLIKNEKEEEERRERERQEEQKREEQRERERVLEKEKAEAREEEIRNERKAMAEKLNALRREAAEREAKLQKEMEEAVSREKNISTELQRKMEELARERKKAAEMIEKLQQEIKENKKKTEELKNSEIAAAGKAGLEFATGILNIVSSGLGMSGGPLPQCSGLQTVPTARPTVPNACPTVPNACPTVHHWGSQ
;
A
#
# COMPACT_ATOMS: atom_id res chain seq x y z
N MET A 1 0.46 2.43 64.18
CA MET A 1 -0.56 2.70 63.15
C MET A 1 -1.03 4.14 63.30
N LYS A 2 -1.62 4.79 62.28
CA LYS A 2 -2.07 6.20 62.40
C LYS A 2 -3.50 6.37 62.89
N ASP A 3 -4.39 5.43 62.57
CA ASP A 3 -5.79 5.47 62.98
C ASP A 3 -6.11 4.23 63.81
N ALA A 4 -6.48 4.42 65.08
CA ALA A 4 -6.82 3.31 65.99
C ALA A 4 -8.30 2.87 65.89
N ASP A 5 -9.17 3.78 65.45
CA ASP A 5 -10.63 3.61 65.39
C ASP A 5 -11.18 3.27 64.00
N VAL A 6 -10.28 3.04 63.02
CA VAL A 6 -10.66 2.55 61.68
C VAL A 6 -10.91 1.04 61.73
N PRO A 7 -12.08 0.56 61.26
CA PRO A 7 -12.37 -0.88 61.14
C PRO A 7 -11.44 -1.62 60.17
N LEU A 8 -11.15 -2.89 60.45
CA LEU A 8 -10.27 -3.72 59.63
C LEU A 8 -10.97 -4.14 58.33
N ARG A 9 -10.42 -3.69 57.21
CA ARG A 9 -10.81 -4.09 55.84
C ARG A 9 -9.69 -4.92 55.21
N GLY A 10 -10.05 -5.82 54.30
CA GLY A 10 -9.14 -6.79 53.67
C GLY A 10 -9.95 -7.95 53.09
N PHE A 11 -9.39 -9.17 53.15
CA PHE A 11 -10.18 -10.39 53.00
C PHE A 11 -11.35 -10.40 53.99
N HIS A 12 -12.47 -11.03 53.62
CA HIS A 12 -13.65 -11.04 54.48
C HIS A 12 -13.44 -11.95 55.69
N TRP A 13 -13.74 -11.44 56.88
CA TRP A 13 -13.56 -12.13 58.14
C TRP A 13 -14.75 -11.80 59.05
N ARG A 14 -15.17 -12.76 59.90
CA ARG A 14 -16.21 -12.54 60.91
C ARG A 14 -16.02 -13.45 62.13
N PRO A 15 -16.49 -13.05 63.33
CA PRO A 15 -16.60 -13.96 64.47
C PRO A 15 -17.73 -14.99 64.23
N GLY A 16 -17.46 -16.27 64.47
CA GLY A 16 -18.43 -17.36 64.32
C GLY A 16 -17.81 -18.75 64.44
N SER A 17 -18.65 -19.78 64.55
CA SER A 17 -18.26 -21.19 64.52
C SER A 17 -18.39 -21.83 63.13
N THR A 18 -18.92 -21.10 62.15
CA THR A 18 -18.99 -21.49 60.75
C THR A 18 -17.79 -20.89 60.01
N ARG A 19 -17.25 -21.61 59.04
CA ARG A 19 -16.19 -21.13 58.14
C ARG A 19 -16.64 -19.94 57.30
N GLU A 20 -15.68 -19.26 56.69
CA GLU A 20 -15.92 -18.14 55.77
C GLU A 20 -15.09 -18.30 54.48
N THR A 21 -13.76 -18.18 54.57
CA THR A 21 -12.86 -18.47 53.44
C THR A 21 -13.03 -19.92 52.98
N THR A 22 -13.31 -20.11 51.70
CA THR A 22 -13.46 -21.42 51.04
C THR A 22 -12.45 -21.52 49.89
N GLY A 23 -11.72 -22.63 49.80
CA GLY A 23 -10.63 -22.79 48.83
C GLY A 23 -9.44 -21.88 49.12
N ILE A 24 -8.99 -21.14 48.09
CA ILE A 24 -7.87 -20.19 48.16
C ILE A 24 -8.32 -18.87 47.54
N LEU A 25 -8.12 -17.77 48.28
CA LEU A 25 -8.37 -16.41 47.82
C LEU A 25 -7.04 -15.70 47.57
N LEU A 26 -6.95 -14.94 46.48
CA LEU A 26 -5.85 -14.02 46.21
C LEU A 26 -6.35 -12.59 46.36
N TRP A 27 -5.48 -11.69 46.84
CA TRP A 27 -5.79 -10.26 46.84
C TRP A 27 -5.87 -9.73 45.40
N ASN A 28 -6.82 -8.82 45.14
CA ASN A 28 -7.10 -8.32 43.79
C ASN A 28 -6.02 -7.35 43.26
N GLU A 29 -5.15 -6.86 44.14
CA GLU A 29 -4.01 -5.99 43.80
C GLU A 29 -2.69 -6.72 44.06
N VAL A 30 -1.74 -6.58 43.13
CA VAL A 30 -0.37 -7.09 43.28
C VAL A 30 0.51 -5.93 43.72
N PHE A 31 1.16 -6.06 44.88
CA PHE A 31 1.98 -5.00 45.43
C PHE A 31 3.40 -5.07 44.84
N LEU A 32 3.75 -4.08 44.01
CA LEU A 32 5.12 -3.92 43.52
C LEU A 32 5.97 -3.28 44.62
N MET A 33 7.08 -3.94 44.98
CA MET A 33 8.00 -3.49 46.03
C MET A 33 9.45 -3.68 45.59
N THR A 34 10.36 -2.81 46.03
CA THR A 34 11.80 -3.02 45.84
C THR A 34 12.36 -3.84 47.00
N ASN A 35 13.07 -4.94 46.70
CA ASN A 35 13.80 -5.75 47.69
C ASN A 35 15.09 -5.03 48.14
N SER A 36 15.75 -5.48 49.22
CA SER A 36 17.05 -4.94 49.67
C SER A 36 18.15 -4.99 48.60
N ASN A 37 18.00 -5.87 47.61
CA ASN A 37 18.93 -6.06 46.50
C ASN A 37 18.71 -5.04 45.35
N GLY A 38 17.72 -4.16 45.44
CA GLY A 38 17.30 -3.28 44.34
C GLY A 38 16.40 -3.94 43.29
N GLU A 39 16.14 -5.25 43.40
CA GLU A 39 15.21 -5.97 42.54
C GLU A 39 13.76 -5.52 42.79
N GLU A 40 13.02 -5.19 41.73
CA GLU A 40 11.57 -5.02 41.80
C GLU A 40 10.89 -6.40 41.89
N VAL A 41 10.04 -6.60 42.90
CA VAL A 41 9.37 -7.86 43.20
C VAL A 41 7.86 -7.65 43.35
N ALA A 42 7.09 -8.58 42.79
CA ALA A 42 5.64 -8.62 42.90
C ALA A 42 5.23 -9.45 44.13
N VAL A 43 4.62 -8.80 45.12
CA VAL A 43 4.09 -9.44 46.32
C VAL A 43 2.61 -9.73 46.13
N LEU A 44 2.25 -11.02 46.16
CA LEU A 44 0.88 -11.50 46.16
C LEU A 44 0.50 -11.93 47.57
N LEU A 45 -0.68 -11.53 48.04
CA LEU A 45 -1.25 -12.02 49.30
C LEU A 45 -2.29 -13.09 49.00
N MET A 46 -2.21 -14.19 49.75
CA MET A 46 -3.03 -15.39 49.60
C MET A 46 -3.65 -15.73 50.95
N ASP A 47 -4.97 -15.79 51.01
CA ASP A 47 -5.74 -16.32 52.13
C ASP A 47 -6.27 -17.72 51.78
N THR A 48 -6.40 -18.58 52.78
CA THR A 48 -6.73 -20.01 52.58
C THR A 48 -7.80 -20.44 53.56
N GLN A 49 -8.73 -21.28 53.10
CA GLN A 49 -9.71 -21.94 53.96
C GLN A 49 -9.03 -22.57 55.18
N GLY A 50 -9.64 -22.39 56.36
CA GLY A 50 -9.17 -22.99 57.60
C GLY A 50 -9.16 -24.51 57.50
N THR A 51 -7.99 -25.12 57.63
CA THR A 51 -7.87 -26.58 57.59
C THR A 51 -8.62 -27.21 58.77
N PHE A 52 -9.36 -28.29 58.50
CA PHE A 52 -10.15 -29.04 59.49
C PHE A 52 -11.37 -28.29 60.05
N ASP A 53 -12.05 -27.50 59.20
CA ASP A 53 -13.44 -27.11 59.46
C ASP A 53 -14.40 -28.32 59.50
N CYS A 54 -15.62 -28.13 60.01
CA CYS A 54 -16.58 -29.23 60.23
C CYS A 54 -17.36 -29.69 58.97
N GLU A 55 -17.12 -29.09 57.80
CA GLU A 55 -17.86 -29.34 56.56
C GLU A 55 -16.97 -29.91 55.44
N SER A 56 -15.67 -29.63 55.45
CA SER A 56 -14.70 -30.14 54.46
C SER A 56 -13.96 -31.39 54.93
N THR A 57 -13.59 -32.25 53.98
CA THR A 57 -12.83 -33.46 54.33
C THR A 57 -11.37 -33.15 54.69
N MET A 58 -10.74 -34.07 55.44
CA MET A 58 -9.29 -34.06 55.67
C MET A 58 -8.50 -34.08 54.34
N LYS A 59 -9.04 -34.69 53.28
CA LYS A 59 -8.44 -34.64 51.93
C LYS A 59 -8.45 -33.21 51.37
N GLU A 60 -9.60 -32.53 51.36
CA GLU A 60 -9.71 -31.13 50.89
C GLU A 60 -8.78 -30.19 51.65
N SER A 61 -8.74 -30.31 52.99
CA SER A 61 -7.85 -29.52 53.85
C SER A 61 -6.38 -29.70 53.44
N THR A 62 -5.93 -30.94 53.26
CA THR A 62 -4.56 -31.24 52.82
C THR A 62 -4.30 -30.79 51.39
N ILE A 63 -5.28 -30.85 50.47
CA ILE A 63 -5.15 -30.36 49.09
C ILE A 63 -4.96 -28.84 49.06
N ILE A 64 -5.78 -28.08 49.79
CA ILE A 64 -5.70 -26.61 49.87
C ILE A 64 -4.35 -26.19 50.47
N PHE A 65 -3.98 -26.79 51.61
CA PHE A 65 -2.69 -26.54 52.28
C PHE A 65 -1.49 -26.95 51.41
N SER A 66 -1.63 -27.99 50.58
CA SER A 66 -0.59 -28.38 49.63
C SER A 66 -0.41 -27.37 48.52
N LEU A 67 -1.50 -26.95 47.89
CA LEU A 67 -1.46 -25.97 46.81
C LEU A 67 -0.92 -24.63 47.30
N SER A 68 -1.27 -24.19 48.51
CA SER A 68 -0.70 -22.97 49.11
C SER A 68 0.80 -23.12 49.42
N THR A 69 1.22 -24.25 49.99
CA THR A 69 2.63 -24.49 50.37
C THR A 69 3.55 -24.61 49.16
N MET A 70 3.09 -25.22 48.07
CA MET A 70 3.87 -25.34 46.82
C MET A 70 3.97 -24.02 46.06
N THR A 71 2.96 -23.15 46.14
CA THR A 71 2.91 -21.89 45.38
C THR A 71 3.50 -20.69 46.13
N SER A 72 3.42 -20.66 47.46
CA SER A 72 4.00 -19.61 48.30
C SER A 72 5.53 -19.71 48.45
N SER A 73 6.19 -18.57 48.71
CA SER A 73 7.59 -18.50 49.18
C SER A 73 7.70 -18.43 50.71
N VAL A 74 6.65 -17.93 51.36
CA VAL A 74 6.46 -17.96 52.82
C VAL A 74 5.10 -18.59 53.10
N GLN A 75 5.08 -19.82 53.62
CA GLN A 75 3.87 -20.44 54.14
C GLN A 75 3.74 -20.09 55.62
N ILE A 76 2.64 -19.44 56.00
CA ILE A 76 2.28 -19.23 57.41
C ILE A 76 1.37 -20.39 57.81
N TYR A 77 1.74 -21.13 58.85
CA TYR A 77 0.93 -22.19 59.42
C TYR A 77 0.34 -21.68 60.74
N ASN A 78 -0.89 -21.18 60.67
CA ASN A 78 -1.60 -20.57 61.79
C ASN A 78 -2.24 -21.65 62.67
N LEU A 79 -1.61 -21.95 63.81
CA LEU A 79 -2.04 -22.93 64.81
C LEU A 79 -2.60 -22.24 66.05
N MET A 80 -3.35 -22.96 66.89
CA MET A 80 -3.98 -22.41 68.10
C MET A 80 -3.46 -23.08 69.38
N ASN A 81 -3.14 -22.27 70.39
CA ASN A 81 -2.60 -22.63 71.72
C ASN A 81 -1.22 -23.29 71.75
N ASN A 82 -0.92 -24.26 70.87
CA ASN A 82 0.36 -25.00 70.88
C ASN A 82 0.66 -25.61 69.50
N ILE A 83 1.83 -26.24 69.38
CA ILE A 83 2.18 -27.15 68.26
C ILE A 83 2.12 -28.58 68.82
N LYS A 84 1.27 -29.42 68.25
CA LYS A 84 1.06 -30.82 68.61
C LYS A 84 1.73 -31.77 67.60
N GLU A 85 1.50 -33.08 67.74
CA GLU A 85 2.00 -34.08 66.80
C GLU A 85 1.09 -34.23 65.55
N ASP A 86 -0.23 -34.08 65.71
CA ASP A 86 -1.20 -34.01 64.61
C ASP A 86 -0.86 -32.87 63.64
N ASP A 87 -0.53 -31.68 64.16
CA ASP A 87 -0.06 -30.54 63.35
C ASP A 87 1.20 -30.87 62.52
N LEU A 88 2.09 -31.72 63.03
CA LEU A 88 3.29 -32.15 62.30
C LEU A 88 2.99 -33.29 61.31
N GLN A 89 2.04 -34.18 61.60
CA GLN A 89 1.60 -35.23 60.68
C GLN A 89 0.93 -34.65 59.43
N HIS A 90 0.24 -33.52 59.52
CA HIS A 90 -0.26 -32.78 58.35
C HIS A 90 0.87 -32.32 57.39
N LEU A 91 2.11 -32.21 57.87
CA LEU A 91 3.29 -31.90 57.04
C LEU A 91 3.93 -33.14 56.39
N GLN A 92 3.47 -34.36 56.71
CA GLN A 92 4.04 -35.62 56.20
C GLN A 92 4.01 -35.70 54.67
N PHE A 93 2.99 -35.16 54.01
CA PHE A 93 2.92 -35.11 52.55
C PHE A 93 4.08 -34.31 51.92
N PHE A 94 4.43 -33.15 52.50
CA PHE A 94 5.55 -32.32 52.03
C PHE A 94 6.91 -32.94 52.35
N ALA A 95 6.99 -33.61 53.50
CA ALA A 95 8.14 -34.41 53.89
C ALA A 95 8.40 -35.56 52.89
N GLU A 96 7.35 -36.23 52.42
CA GLU A 96 7.42 -37.29 51.40
C GLU A 96 7.78 -36.74 50.01
N TYR A 97 7.06 -35.71 49.55
CA TYR A 97 7.30 -35.04 48.26
C TYR A 97 8.70 -34.43 48.18
N GLY A 98 9.11 -33.69 49.20
CA GLY A 98 10.41 -33.03 49.20
C GLY A 98 11.58 -34.01 49.29
N ARG A 99 11.39 -35.16 49.96
CA ARG A 99 12.33 -36.29 49.95
C ARG A 99 12.43 -36.99 48.60
N LEU A 100 11.43 -36.90 47.72
CA LEU A 100 11.56 -37.31 46.32
C LEU A 100 12.26 -36.22 45.49
N ALA A 101 11.84 -34.96 45.63
CA ALA A 101 12.44 -33.82 44.93
C ALA A 101 13.96 -33.71 45.19
N GLN A 102 14.40 -33.93 46.44
CA GLN A 102 15.82 -33.97 46.87
C GLN A 102 16.67 -35.06 46.20
N LYS A 103 16.08 -36.00 45.44
CA LYS A 103 16.83 -36.99 44.64
C LYS A 103 17.16 -36.51 43.23
N GLU A 104 16.41 -35.53 42.73
CA GLU A 104 16.61 -34.92 41.40
C GLU A 104 17.19 -33.49 41.51
N ILE A 105 17.26 -32.93 42.72
CA ILE A 105 17.54 -31.52 42.97
C ILE A 105 18.43 -31.36 44.20
N GLU A 106 19.53 -30.60 44.06
CA GLU A 106 20.47 -30.31 45.16
C GLU A 106 19.91 -29.26 46.16
N THR A 107 19.00 -28.38 45.71
CA THR A 107 18.35 -27.37 46.54
C THR A 107 17.13 -27.90 47.30
N ARG A 108 16.79 -27.29 48.45
CA ARG A 108 15.55 -27.61 49.16
C ARG A 108 14.31 -27.17 48.35
N PRO A 109 13.22 -27.97 48.31
CA PRO A 109 12.07 -27.73 47.46
C PRO A 109 11.14 -26.59 47.94
N PHE A 110 11.16 -26.26 49.23
CA PHE A 110 10.37 -25.19 49.83
C PHE A 110 11.26 -24.15 50.50
N GLN A 111 10.75 -22.92 50.59
CA GLN A 111 11.48 -21.78 51.16
C GLN A 111 11.19 -21.63 52.66
N LYS A 112 10.39 -20.65 53.10
CA LYS A 112 10.12 -20.41 54.53
C LYS A 112 8.79 -21.02 54.98
N LEU A 113 8.84 -21.80 56.06
CA LEU A 113 7.67 -22.19 56.86
C LEU A 113 7.69 -21.41 58.19
N LEU A 114 6.60 -20.69 58.47
CA LEU A 114 6.42 -19.94 59.71
C LEU A 114 5.27 -20.53 60.52
N PHE A 115 5.59 -21.22 61.63
CA PHE A 115 4.59 -21.64 62.61
C PHE A 115 4.12 -20.40 63.39
N LEU A 116 2.87 -20.00 63.18
CA LEU A 116 2.24 -18.89 63.90
C LEU A 116 1.33 -19.47 64.98
N VAL A 117 1.84 -19.59 66.20
CA VAL A 117 1.06 -20.11 67.33
C VAL A 117 0.23 -18.97 67.92
N ARG A 118 -1.08 -19.03 67.72
CA ARG A 118 -2.07 -18.10 68.26
C ARG A 118 -2.37 -18.41 69.71
N ASP A 119 -2.68 -17.36 70.47
CA ASP A 119 -3.22 -17.42 71.81
C ASP A 119 -2.34 -18.22 72.79
N TRP A 120 -1.01 -18.09 72.67
CA TRP A 120 -0.03 -18.76 73.52
C TRP A 120 -0.22 -18.41 75.01
N THR A 121 -0.38 -19.43 75.86
CA THR A 121 -0.77 -19.26 77.27
C THR A 121 0.38 -19.37 78.27
N TRP A 122 1.58 -19.76 77.84
CA TRP A 122 2.75 -20.00 78.72
C TRP A 122 3.94 -19.05 78.47
N PRO A 123 3.76 -17.71 78.50
CA PRO A 123 4.84 -16.76 78.24
C PRO A 123 5.99 -16.81 79.28
N HIS A 124 5.75 -17.45 80.43
CA HIS A 124 6.74 -17.68 81.48
C HIS A 124 7.66 -18.89 81.21
N GLU A 125 7.23 -19.87 80.40
CA GLU A 125 8.12 -20.92 79.91
C GLU A 125 8.91 -20.43 78.69
N ARG A 126 8.21 -19.78 77.75
CA ARG A 126 8.75 -19.29 76.48
C ARG A 126 8.01 -18.02 76.10
N GLU A 127 8.74 -16.91 76.01
CA GLU A 127 8.19 -15.58 75.77
C GLU A 127 7.51 -15.42 74.40
N PHE A 128 6.71 -14.36 74.25
CA PHE A 128 6.06 -14.05 72.98
C PHE A 128 7.07 -13.69 71.87
N GLY A 129 6.65 -13.83 70.62
CA GLY A 129 7.45 -13.54 69.45
C GLY A 129 8.42 -14.66 69.04
N TYR A 130 9.47 -14.28 68.30
CA TYR A 130 10.38 -15.21 67.64
C TYR A 130 11.31 -15.99 68.56
N HIS A 131 11.75 -15.42 69.69
CA HIS A 131 12.77 -16.07 70.51
C HIS A 131 12.20 -17.27 71.27
N GLY A 132 11.07 -17.09 71.97
CA GLY A 132 10.30 -18.20 72.54
C GLY A 132 9.76 -19.16 71.48
N GLY A 133 9.37 -18.66 70.30
CA GLY A 133 8.90 -19.48 69.18
C GLY A 133 9.96 -20.39 68.57
N ARG A 134 11.18 -19.90 68.35
CA ARG A 134 12.31 -20.71 67.86
C ARG A 134 12.69 -21.81 68.85
N SER A 135 12.69 -21.49 70.15
CA SER A 135 12.80 -22.47 71.24
C SER A 135 11.67 -23.51 71.15
N LEU A 136 10.42 -23.05 70.96
CA LEU A 136 9.23 -23.79 70.48
C LEU A 136 9.56 -24.89 69.47
N ILE A 137 9.75 -24.47 68.21
CA ILE A 137 9.83 -25.40 67.08
C ILE A 137 11.08 -26.31 67.14
N ALA A 138 12.22 -25.80 67.62
CA ALA A 138 13.41 -26.61 67.83
C ALA A 138 13.15 -27.77 68.80
N SER A 139 12.46 -27.49 69.92
CA SER A 139 12.08 -28.49 70.94
C SER A 139 11.00 -29.48 70.46
N ARG A 140 10.27 -29.18 69.37
CA ARG A 140 9.26 -30.07 68.78
C ARG A 140 9.82 -30.94 67.66
N LEU A 141 10.73 -30.39 66.84
CA LEU A 141 11.43 -31.10 65.76
C LEU A 141 12.67 -31.88 66.25
N GLU A 142 13.05 -31.74 67.52
CA GLU A 142 14.12 -32.50 68.16
C GLU A 142 13.93 -34.03 68.01
N VAL A 143 14.91 -34.68 67.38
CA VAL A 143 14.93 -36.14 67.18
C VAL A 143 15.63 -36.79 68.38
N LYS A 144 14.91 -37.64 69.12
CA LYS A 144 15.37 -38.26 70.38
C LYS A 144 15.52 -39.75 70.25
N ASP A 145 16.48 -40.34 70.95
CA ASP A 145 16.58 -41.79 71.02
C ASP A 145 15.46 -42.39 71.88
N GLY A 146 14.94 -43.53 71.42
CA GLY A 146 13.68 -44.10 71.89
C GLY A 146 12.42 -43.65 71.14
N GLN A 147 12.45 -42.60 70.30
CA GLN A 147 11.30 -42.23 69.45
C GLN A 147 11.05 -43.25 68.33
N ASP A 148 9.78 -43.44 67.98
CA ASP A 148 9.33 -44.23 66.83
C ASP A 148 9.97 -43.77 65.51
N LYS A 149 10.30 -44.76 64.66
CA LYS A 149 11.01 -44.54 63.40
C LYS A 149 10.28 -43.57 62.46
N GLU A 150 8.95 -43.61 62.43
CA GLU A 150 8.13 -42.69 61.64
C GLU A 150 8.26 -41.25 62.15
N LEU A 151 8.11 -41.04 63.46
CA LEU A 151 8.24 -39.72 64.10
C LEU A 151 9.64 -39.11 63.95
N LYS A 152 10.70 -39.94 63.92
CA LYS A 152 12.06 -39.52 63.56
C LYS A 152 12.13 -39.09 62.09
N THR A 153 11.62 -39.93 61.19
CA THR A 153 11.66 -39.70 59.73
C THR A 153 10.91 -38.41 59.35
N LEU A 154 9.72 -38.20 59.93
CA LEU A 154 8.91 -37.00 59.74
C LEU A 154 9.67 -35.72 60.10
N ARG A 155 10.26 -35.67 61.30
CA ARG A 155 11.06 -34.52 61.78
C ARG A 155 12.26 -34.22 60.89
N GLN A 156 13.00 -35.26 60.49
CA GLN A 156 14.15 -35.14 59.60
C GLN A 156 13.74 -34.62 58.22
N SER A 157 12.66 -35.16 57.65
CA SER A 157 12.17 -34.76 56.33
C SER A 157 11.54 -33.36 56.35
N ILE A 158 10.77 -32.96 57.36
CA ILE A 158 10.34 -31.55 57.53
C ILE A 158 11.56 -30.62 57.53
N SER A 159 12.59 -30.96 58.32
CA SER A 159 13.82 -30.17 58.45
C SER A 159 14.68 -30.10 57.19
N SER A 160 14.57 -31.08 56.28
CA SER A 160 15.25 -31.05 54.98
C SER A 160 14.44 -30.34 53.88
N CYS A 161 13.12 -30.30 53.98
CA CYS A 161 12.25 -29.84 52.89
C CYS A 161 12.14 -28.31 52.77
N PHE A 162 12.29 -27.57 53.87
CA PHE A 162 12.20 -26.10 53.90
C PHE A 162 13.58 -25.45 54.09
N SER A 163 13.87 -24.35 53.39
CA SER A 163 15.11 -23.58 53.58
C SER A 163 15.20 -22.91 54.95
N ASP A 164 14.05 -22.45 55.45
CA ASP A 164 13.92 -21.79 56.74
C ASP A 164 12.66 -22.29 57.45
N ILE A 165 12.78 -22.61 58.75
CA ILE A 165 11.68 -23.02 59.61
C ILE A 165 11.75 -22.15 60.85
N ASP A 166 10.74 -21.31 60.99
CA ASP A 166 10.68 -20.28 62.03
C ASP A 166 9.35 -20.38 62.78
N CYS A 167 9.26 -19.76 63.95
CA CYS A 167 8.06 -19.84 64.77
C CYS A 167 7.87 -18.56 65.59
N PHE A 168 6.63 -18.10 65.69
CA PHE A 168 6.23 -16.90 66.40
C PHE A 168 5.07 -17.22 67.35
N LEU A 169 5.23 -16.87 68.63
CA LEU A 169 4.21 -17.05 69.66
C LEU A 169 3.41 -15.75 69.84
N MET A 170 2.17 -15.70 69.36
CA MET A 170 1.27 -14.56 69.57
C MET A 170 0.54 -14.70 70.91
N PRO A 171 0.37 -13.60 71.68
CA PRO A 171 -0.55 -13.57 72.82
C PRO A 171 -2.01 -13.68 72.35
N HIS A 172 -2.93 -13.90 73.29
CA HIS A 172 -4.37 -13.83 73.01
C HIS A 172 -4.82 -12.36 72.78
N PRO A 173 -5.58 -12.05 71.70
CA PRO A 173 -5.85 -10.66 71.27
C PRO A 173 -6.74 -9.86 72.22
N GLY A 174 -7.61 -10.53 72.98
CA GLY A 174 -8.50 -9.89 73.96
C GLY A 174 -9.90 -10.50 73.96
N GLU A 175 -10.59 -10.45 75.10
CA GLU A 175 -11.94 -11.03 75.21
C GLU A 175 -12.94 -10.35 74.28
N LYS A 176 -12.84 -9.04 74.05
CA LYS A 176 -13.67 -8.35 73.05
C LYS A 176 -13.45 -8.91 71.64
N VAL A 177 -12.20 -9.13 71.23
CA VAL A 177 -11.85 -9.72 69.93
C VAL A 177 -12.38 -11.16 69.77
N ALA A 178 -12.40 -11.94 70.86
CA ALA A 178 -12.80 -13.34 70.83
C ALA A 178 -14.30 -13.60 71.04
N LEU A 179 -15.01 -12.71 71.74
CA LEU A 179 -16.38 -12.93 72.22
C LEU A 179 -17.41 -11.92 71.67
N ASP A 180 -16.99 -10.71 71.28
CA ASP A 180 -17.90 -9.66 70.83
C ASP A 180 -18.21 -9.78 69.34
N LYS A 181 -19.47 -10.11 69.01
CA LYS A 181 -19.95 -10.21 67.62
C LYS A 181 -19.99 -8.85 66.90
N SER A 182 -19.86 -7.73 67.61
CA SER A 182 -19.80 -6.38 67.03
C SER A 182 -18.37 -5.88 66.80
N PHE A 183 -17.34 -6.66 67.15
CA PHE A 183 -15.95 -6.31 66.89
C PHE A 183 -15.67 -6.24 65.38
N ASP A 184 -15.30 -5.05 64.90
CA ASP A 184 -15.03 -4.73 63.49
C ASP A 184 -13.55 -4.46 63.20
N GLY A 185 -12.65 -4.92 64.08
CA GLY A 185 -11.21 -4.92 63.84
C GLY A 185 -10.45 -3.67 64.31
N ARG A 186 -11.12 -2.72 64.99
CA ARG A 186 -10.45 -1.53 65.56
C ARG A 186 -9.29 -1.91 66.47
N LEU A 187 -8.16 -1.23 66.28
CA LEU A 187 -6.95 -1.44 67.08
C LEU A 187 -7.13 -0.99 68.55
N ALA A 188 -8.03 -0.03 68.80
CA ALA A 188 -8.39 0.39 70.15
C ALA A 188 -8.87 -0.77 71.04
N ASP A 189 -9.61 -1.72 70.46
CA ASP A 189 -10.25 -2.86 71.13
C ASP A 189 -9.34 -4.09 71.32
N ILE A 190 -8.11 -4.06 70.79
CA ILE A 190 -7.14 -5.15 70.83
C ILE A 190 -6.14 -4.92 71.98
N LYS A 191 -5.83 -5.95 72.77
CA LYS A 191 -4.87 -5.89 73.89
C LYS A 191 -3.49 -5.39 73.41
N GLU A 192 -2.89 -4.48 74.17
CA GLU A 192 -1.63 -3.79 73.83
C GLU A 192 -0.50 -4.75 73.41
N VAL A 193 -0.24 -5.77 74.23
CA VAL A 193 0.80 -6.79 73.99
C VAL A 193 0.60 -7.51 72.65
N PHE A 194 -0.65 -7.67 72.18
CA PHE A 194 -0.92 -8.22 70.85
C PHE A 194 -0.56 -7.23 69.74
N ARG A 195 -0.84 -5.93 69.93
CA ARG A 195 -0.48 -4.87 68.97
C ARG A 195 1.04 -4.75 68.83
N GLU A 196 1.77 -4.83 69.94
CA GLU A 196 3.24 -4.83 69.96
C GLU A 196 3.83 -6.03 69.21
N ASN A 197 3.32 -7.24 69.49
CA ASN A 197 3.75 -8.45 68.78
C ASN A 197 3.38 -8.42 67.29
N LEU A 198 2.21 -7.89 66.93
CA LEU A 198 1.80 -7.70 65.54
C LEU A 198 2.71 -6.71 64.79
N LEU A 199 3.16 -5.65 65.48
CA LEU A 199 4.15 -4.69 64.96
C LEU A 199 5.55 -5.29 64.77
N GLN A 200 5.86 -6.41 65.43
CA GLN A 200 7.06 -7.21 65.15
C GLN A 200 6.84 -8.18 63.98
N LEU A 201 5.70 -8.89 63.98
CA LEU A 201 5.36 -9.97 63.05
C LEU A 201 5.08 -9.52 61.61
N VAL A 202 4.40 -8.39 61.40
CA VAL A 202 4.09 -7.94 60.03
C VAL A 202 5.35 -7.48 59.29
N PRO A 203 6.24 -6.65 59.89
CA PRO A 203 7.50 -6.26 59.23
C PRO A 203 8.52 -7.40 59.10
N SER A 204 8.53 -8.40 59.97
CA SER A 204 9.44 -9.54 59.81
C SER A 204 9.12 -10.42 58.60
N ILE A 205 7.88 -10.35 58.08
CA ILE A 205 7.43 -11.05 56.88
C ILE A 205 7.48 -10.11 55.65
N LEU A 206 6.94 -8.88 55.77
CA LEU A 206 6.64 -8.00 54.62
C LEU A 206 7.58 -6.79 54.46
N ALA A 207 8.55 -6.55 55.34
CA ALA A 207 9.52 -5.47 55.11
C ALA A 207 10.43 -5.81 53.89
N PRO A 208 10.82 -4.82 53.06
CA PRO A 208 11.63 -5.02 51.85
C PRO A 208 12.78 -6.04 51.93
N ARG A 209 13.57 -5.98 53.01
CA ARG A 209 14.73 -6.87 53.28
C ARG A 209 14.40 -8.33 53.59
N ASN A 210 13.13 -8.66 53.80
CA ASN A 210 12.63 -9.98 54.18
C ASN A 210 11.81 -10.64 53.04
N LEU A 211 11.61 -9.93 51.92
CA LEU A 211 10.78 -10.42 50.81
C LEU A 211 11.48 -11.57 50.07
N LEU A 212 10.99 -12.78 50.28
CA LEU A 212 11.45 -13.97 49.56
C LEU A 212 10.74 -14.07 48.21
N VAL A 213 11.49 -13.89 47.11
CA VAL A 213 11.01 -14.20 45.76
C VAL A 213 10.76 -15.70 45.67
N LYS A 214 9.65 -16.12 45.04
CA LYS A 214 9.34 -17.54 44.88
C LYS A 214 10.38 -18.23 44.00
N GLU A 215 11.01 -19.27 44.55
CA GLU A 215 11.97 -20.10 43.83
C GLU A 215 11.49 -21.55 43.72
N ILE A 216 11.79 -22.19 42.59
CA ILE A 216 11.55 -23.60 42.30
C ILE A 216 12.80 -24.12 41.54
N ASN A 217 13.45 -25.17 42.03
CA ASN A 217 14.75 -25.67 41.53
C ASN A 217 15.81 -24.56 41.34
N GLY A 218 16.06 -23.77 42.39
CA GLY A 218 16.98 -22.62 42.36
C GLY A 218 16.59 -21.46 41.44
N ARG A 219 15.49 -21.55 40.70
CA ARG A 219 15.04 -20.52 39.75
C ARG A 219 13.98 -19.61 40.37
N LYS A 220 14.27 -18.30 40.44
CA LYS A 220 13.28 -17.24 40.71
C LYS A 220 12.17 -17.25 39.65
N LEU A 221 10.91 -17.26 40.09
CA LEU A 221 9.74 -17.29 39.23
C LEU A 221 9.12 -15.91 39.02
N SER A 222 8.65 -15.63 37.81
CA SER A 222 7.74 -14.52 37.54
C SER A 222 6.29 -14.88 37.90
N CYS A 223 5.39 -13.88 37.95
CA CYS A 223 3.95 -14.14 38.09
C CYS A 223 3.38 -14.99 36.94
N GLN A 224 3.95 -14.90 35.73
CA GLN A 224 3.54 -15.74 34.60
C GLN A 224 3.99 -17.19 34.80
N ASP A 225 5.22 -17.42 35.29
CA ASP A 225 5.69 -18.77 35.65
C ASP A 225 4.81 -19.38 36.74
N LEU A 226 4.54 -18.62 37.81
CA LEU A 226 3.74 -19.09 38.94
C LEU A 226 2.35 -19.56 38.49
N MET A 227 1.74 -18.88 37.51
CA MET A 227 0.46 -19.29 36.92
C MET A 227 0.53 -20.61 36.12
N ILE A 228 1.69 -20.95 35.53
CA ILE A 228 1.90 -22.26 34.88
C ILE A 228 1.96 -23.36 35.95
N PHE A 229 2.73 -23.17 37.02
CA PHE A 229 2.78 -24.11 38.15
C PHE A 229 1.42 -24.27 38.84
N PHE A 230 0.70 -23.17 39.11
CA PHE A 230 -0.61 -23.19 39.76
C PHE A 230 -1.62 -24.04 38.98
N LYS A 231 -1.68 -23.88 37.64
CA LYS A 231 -2.51 -24.71 36.76
C LYS A 231 -2.09 -26.18 36.79
N ALA A 232 -0.80 -26.47 36.61
CA ALA A 232 -0.28 -27.83 36.61
C ALA A 232 -0.59 -28.57 37.93
N TYR A 233 -0.47 -27.90 39.09
CA TYR A 233 -0.81 -28.48 40.39
C TYR A 233 -2.31 -28.70 40.55
N VAL A 234 -3.15 -27.71 40.20
CA VAL A 234 -4.61 -27.88 40.20
C VAL A 234 -5.04 -29.04 39.30
N ASP A 235 -4.41 -29.23 38.15
CA ASP A 235 -4.71 -30.33 37.22
C ASP A 235 -4.37 -31.73 37.78
N VAL A 236 -3.42 -31.85 38.71
CA VAL A 236 -3.21 -33.09 39.47
C VAL A 236 -4.31 -33.28 40.52
N PHE A 237 -4.58 -32.25 41.33
CA PHE A 237 -5.57 -32.33 42.43
C PHE A 237 -7.03 -32.46 41.97
N LYS A 238 -7.35 -32.11 40.70
CA LYS A 238 -8.69 -32.29 40.09
C LYS A 238 -9.24 -33.73 40.16
N ARG A 239 -8.41 -34.72 40.46
CA ARG A 239 -8.81 -36.14 40.61
C ARG A 239 -9.57 -36.43 41.91
N GLY A 240 -9.64 -35.49 42.86
CA GLY A 240 -10.43 -35.59 44.10
C GLY A 240 -9.78 -36.41 45.22
N ASP A 241 -8.85 -37.30 44.88
CA ASP A 241 -7.93 -37.93 45.85
C ASP A 241 -6.67 -37.10 46.07
N LEU A 242 -6.02 -37.30 47.23
CA LEU A 242 -4.68 -36.78 47.47
C LEU A 242 -3.71 -37.52 46.52
N PRO A 243 -3.04 -36.83 45.60
CA PRO A 243 -2.20 -37.47 44.59
C PRO A 243 -0.92 -38.02 45.20
N GLU A 244 -0.36 -39.05 44.58
CA GLU A 244 0.95 -39.54 44.99
C GLU A 244 2.02 -38.43 44.84
N PRO A 245 2.99 -38.32 45.77
CA PRO A 245 4.09 -37.36 45.66
C PRO A 245 4.92 -37.48 44.36
N THR A 246 4.95 -38.68 43.76
CA THR A 246 5.49 -38.97 42.41
C THR A 246 4.76 -38.19 41.30
N SER A 247 3.43 -38.13 41.35
CA SER A 247 2.59 -37.41 40.39
C SER A 247 2.79 -35.90 40.50
N MET A 248 2.95 -35.39 41.73
CA MET A 248 3.27 -33.97 41.97
C MET A 248 4.67 -33.59 41.44
N LEU A 249 5.66 -34.48 41.58
CA LEU A 249 7.00 -34.27 41.04
C LEU A 249 6.96 -34.23 39.51
N LEU A 250 6.28 -35.19 38.88
CA LEU A 250 6.06 -35.21 37.43
C LEU A 250 5.33 -33.96 36.92
N ALA A 251 4.35 -33.45 37.66
CA ALA A 251 3.68 -32.19 37.30
C ALA A 251 4.60 -30.97 37.42
N THR A 252 5.50 -30.93 38.41
CA THR A 252 6.52 -29.88 38.51
C THR A 252 7.54 -29.97 37.37
N ALA A 253 7.98 -31.18 37.02
CA ALA A 253 8.81 -31.43 35.84
C ALA A 253 8.14 -30.91 34.56
N ASN A 254 6.91 -31.31 34.29
CA ASN A 254 6.14 -30.84 33.13
C ASN A 254 5.95 -29.31 33.14
N ALA A 255 5.65 -28.70 34.29
CA ALA A 255 5.51 -27.25 34.41
C ALA A 255 6.82 -26.49 34.13
N THR A 256 7.97 -26.98 34.64
CA THR A 256 9.28 -26.38 34.31
C THR A 256 9.61 -26.49 32.82
N ASN A 257 9.28 -27.62 32.19
CA ASN A 257 9.48 -27.83 30.76
C ASN A 257 8.59 -26.91 29.92
N VAL A 258 7.30 -26.78 30.25
CA VAL A 258 6.38 -25.85 29.57
C VAL A 258 6.85 -24.39 29.71
N ALA A 259 7.33 -23.97 30.88
CA ALA A 259 7.90 -22.64 31.07
C ALA A 259 9.19 -22.42 30.26
N ALA A 260 10.03 -23.45 30.11
CA ALA A 260 11.21 -23.43 29.25
C ALA A 260 10.83 -23.31 27.77
N MET A 261 9.84 -24.10 27.30
CA MET A 261 9.30 -24.01 25.95
C MET A 261 8.75 -22.61 25.67
N GLU A 262 7.95 -22.03 26.58
CA GLU A 262 7.36 -20.71 26.36
C GLU A 262 8.43 -19.61 26.28
N LYS A 263 9.48 -19.66 27.11
CA LYS A 263 10.60 -18.71 27.04
C LYS A 263 11.39 -18.85 25.73
N ALA A 264 11.70 -20.08 25.32
CA ALA A 264 12.42 -20.35 24.06
C ALA A 264 11.58 -19.94 22.83
N ARG A 265 10.27 -20.25 22.82
CA ARG A 265 9.32 -19.84 21.80
C ARG A 265 9.23 -18.31 21.71
N LYS A 266 9.12 -17.60 22.84
CA LYS A 266 9.14 -16.12 22.89
C LYS A 266 10.44 -15.54 22.33
N CYS A 267 11.59 -16.13 22.66
CA CYS A 267 12.90 -15.73 22.13
C CYS A 267 12.92 -15.82 20.59
N TYR A 268 12.60 -17.00 20.05
CA TYR A 268 12.53 -17.25 18.60
C TYR A 268 11.56 -16.29 17.90
N MET A 269 10.32 -16.20 18.40
CA MET A 269 9.27 -15.36 17.78
C MET A 269 9.66 -13.88 17.77
N SER A 270 10.32 -13.40 18.83
CA SER A 270 10.83 -12.03 18.90
C SER A 270 11.94 -11.79 17.88
N GLY A 271 12.91 -12.71 17.76
CA GLY A 271 13.97 -12.64 16.74
C GLY A 271 13.43 -12.66 15.31
N MET A 272 12.44 -13.52 15.04
CA MET A 272 11.84 -13.71 13.72
C MET A 272 11.02 -12.50 13.20
N THR A 273 10.75 -11.50 14.06
CA THR A 273 10.22 -10.20 13.62
C THR A 273 11.19 -9.46 12.68
N ASN A 274 12.50 -9.59 12.92
CA ASN A 274 13.56 -8.93 12.16
C ASN A 274 14.11 -9.79 11.00
N ARG A 275 13.31 -10.74 10.50
CA ARG A 275 13.74 -11.69 9.46
C ARG A 275 14.24 -11.02 8.17
N PRO A 276 15.25 -11.59 7.49
CA PRO A 276 15.57 -11.23 6.12
C PRO A 276 14.34 -11.40 5.20
N ARG A 277 14.10 -10.42 4.32
CA ARG A 277 13.07 -10.45 3.28
C ARG A 277 13.70 -10.72 1.91
N ARG A 278 12.92 -11.26 0.96
CA ARG A 278 13.33 -11.48 -0.46
C ARG A 278 14.57 -12.36 -0.68
N ASN A 279 15.06 -13.09 0.33
CA ASN A 279 16.20 -14.00 0.17
C ASN A 279 15.99 -15.26 1.03
N LEU A 280 15.62 -16.37 0.38
CA LEU A 280 15.24 -17.62 1.04
C LEU A 280 16.42 -18.33 1.71
N ASP A 281 17.63 -18.21 1.15
CA ASP A 281 18.84 -18.81 1.72
C ASP A 281 19.15 -18.14 3.07
N ARG A 282 19.31 -16.82 3.09
CA ARG A 282 19.55 -16.04 4.33
C ARG A 282 18.43 -16.17 5.34
N LEU A 283 17.18 -16.29 4.90
CA LEU A 283 16.04 -16.56 5.77
C LEU A 283 16.16 -17.92 6.46
N SER A 284 16.64 -18.94 5.73
CA SER A 284 16.89 -20.29 6.27
C SER A 284 18.09 -20.34 7.21
N GLU A 285 19.16 -19.57 6.90
CA GLU A 285 20.31 -19.44 7.79
C GLU A 285 19.94 -18.72 9.09
N PHE A 286 19.20 -17.62 9.00
CA PHE A 286 18.70 -16.85 10.14
C PHE A 286 17.74 -17.68 11.01
N HIS A 287 16.86 -18.48 10.40
CA HIS A 287 16.03 -19.46 11.13
C HIS A 287 16.89 -20.49 11.86
N ARG A 288 17.91 -21.07 11.20
CA ARG A 288 18.82 -22.05 11.80
C ARG A 288 19.58 -21.47 13.00
N GLU A 289 19.98 -20.21 12.92
CA GLU A 289 20.62 -19.47 14.02
C GLU A 289 19.64 -19.22 15.19
N LEU A 290 18.46 -18.66 14.93
CA LEU A 290 17.43 -18.43 15.96
C LEU A 290 16.92 -19.74 16.58
N LEU A 291 16.82 -20.83 15.82
CA LEU A 291 16.44 -22.14 16.32
C LEU A 291 17.54 -22.73 17.21
N ALA A 292 18.82 -22.52 16.89
CA ALA A 292 19.93 -22.90 17.75
C ALA A 292 19.96 -22.06 19.04
N GLU A 293 19.68 -20.76 18.97
CA GLU A 293 19.51 -19.90 20.15
C GLU A 293 18.32 -20.35 21.01
N ALA A 294 17.15 -20.63 20.41
CA ALA A 294 15.98 -21.13 21.13
C ALA A 294 16.24 -22.49 21.80
N LYS A 295 16.89 -23.43 21.10
CA LYS A 295 17.36 -24.70 21.67
C LYS A 295 18.30 -24.48 22.85
N LYS A 296 19.22 -23.52 22.77
CA LYS A 296 20.09 -23.12 23.88
C LYS A 296 19.30 -22.51 25.05
N VAL A 297 18.39 -21.56 24.79
CA VAL A 297 17.54 -20.93 25.81
C VAL A 297 16.65 -21.95 26.54
N PHE A 298 16.21 -23.01 25.86
CA PHE A 298 15.52 -24.14 26.48
C PHE A 298 16.48 -25.00 27.33
N ASN A 299 17.67 -25.34 26.80
CA ASN A 299 18.64 -26.19 27.50
C ASN A 299 19.18 -25.53 28.77
N ASP A 300 19.63 -24.27 28.68
CA ASP A 300 20.17 -23.45 29.77
C ASP A 300 19.10 -23.11 30.85
N PHE A 301 17.83 -23.43 30.61
CA PHE A 301 16.74 -23.24 31.56
C PHE A 301 16.76 -24.31 32.68
N PRO A 302 16.73 -23.94 33.97
CA PRO A 302 16.58 -24.91 35.06
C PRO A 302 15.24 -25.67 34.97
N LYS A 303 15.31 -26.98 34.73
CA LYS A 303 14.17 -27.91 34.57
C LYS A 303 14.21 -28.98 35.66
N MET A 304 13.07 -29.61 35.95
CA MET A 304 12.99 -30.84 36.77
C MET A 304 12.60 -32.04 35.90
N GLY A 305 12.77 -33.26 36.44
CA GLY A 305 12.57 -34.51 35.71
C GLY A 305 13.80 -34.90 34.88
N GLY A 306 14.00 -36.21 34.72
CA GLY A 306 15.10 -36.74 33.91
C GLY A 306 15.01 -36.42 32.42
N ASP A 307 16.15 -36.54 31.73
CA ASP A 307 16.40 -36.10 30.35
C ASP A 307 15.29 -36.48 29.35
N ALA A 308 14.65 -37.64 29.50
CA ALA A 308 13.56 -38.08 28.63
C ALA A 308 12.42 -37.06 28.49
N ILE A 309 12.01 -36.39 29.58
CA ILE A 309 10.93 -35.37 29.54
C ILE A 309 11.44 -34.10 28.84
N SER A 310 12.69 -33.71 29.11
CA SER A 310 13.36 -32.58 28.47
C SER A 310 13.53 -32.79 26.97
N THR A 311 13.88 -34.01 26.53
CA THR A 311 14.00 -34.37 25.11
C THR A 311 12.65 -34.34 24.41
N ILE A 312 11.60 -34.96 24.96
CA ILE A 312 10.25 -34.92 24.36
C ILE A 312 9.73 -33.47 24.26
N SER A 313 9.97 -32.65 25.28
CA SER A 313 9.57 -31.23 25.28
C SER A 313 10.38 -30.39 24.28
N MET A 314 11.66 -30.71 24.08
CA MET A 314 12.48 -30.14 23.02
C MET A 314 11.95 -30.54 21.64
N ASP A 315 11.69 -31.82 21.38
CA ASP A 315 11.22 -32.28 20.06
C ASP A 315 9.89 -31.62 19.67
N VAL A 316 8.96 -31.44 20.62
CA VAL A 316 7.71 -30.70 20.39
C VAL A 316 7.99 -29.23 20.09
N LEU A 317 8.83 -28.54 20.89
CA LEU A 317 9.20 -27.14 20.66
C LEU A 317 9.84 -26.94 19.28
N VAL A 318 10.78 -27.82 18.91
CA VAL A 318 11.50 -27.74 17.62
C VAL A 318 10.53 -27.92 16.48
N LYS A 319 9.63 -28.90 16.56
CA LYS A 319 8.60 -29.14 15.56
C LYS A 319 7.67 -27.93 15.40
N GLU A 320 7.18 -27.33 16.49
CA GLU A 320 6.34 -26.11 16.42
C GLU A 320 7.06 -24.94 15.71
N LEU A 321 8.35 -24.76 15.99
CA LEU A 321 9.15 -23.68 15.40
C LEU A 321 9.49 -23.93 13.93
N GLU A 322 9.69 -25.19 13.53
CA GLU A 322 9.88 -25.62 12.14
C GLU A 322 8.57 -25.52 11.34
N GLU A 323 7.42 -25.89 11.91
CA GLU A 323 6.09 -25.67 11.30
C GLU A 323 5.81 -24.17 11.11
N HIS A 324 6.07 -23.33 12.12
CA HIS A 324 5.92 -21.88 11.98
C HIS A 324 6.90 -21.27 10.96
N PHE A 325 8.14 -21.77 10.90
CA PHE A 325 9.09 -21.38 9.87
C PHE A 325 8.60 -21.74 8.46
N GLY A 326 8.06 -22.96 8.27
CA GLY A 326 7.53 -23.41 6.98
C GLY A 326 6.44 -22.49 6.42
N HIS A 327 5.55 -21.98 7.28
CA HIS A 327 4.57 -20.96 6.89
C HIS A 327 5.24 -19.66 6.40
N LEU A 328 6.16 -19.10 7.19
CA LEU A 328 6.87 -17.85 6.84
C LEU A 328 7.76 -18.00 5.60
N PHE A 329 8.35 -19.18 5.38
CA PHE A 329 9.16 -19.47 4.20
C PHE A 329 8.31 -19.52 2.93
N ASN A 330 7.14 -20.16 2.98
CA ASN A 330 6.20 -20.20 1.87
C ASN A 330 5.66 -18.80 1.53
N GLU A 331 5.32 -17.98 2.54
CA GLU A 331 4.94 -16.57 2.33
C GLU A 331 6.00 -15.78 1.55
N GLU A 332 7.28 -15.87 1.95
CA GLU A 332 8.37 -15.17 1.26
C GLU A 332 8.65 -15.76 -0.14
N ALA A 333 8.49 -17.07 -0.31
CA ALA A 333 8.69 -17.74 -1.61
C ALA A 333 7.61 -17.32 -2.63
N ASP A 334 6.33 -17.26 -2.22
CA ASP A 334 5.24 -16.78 -3.07
C ASP A 334 5.38 -15.28 -3.37
N LEU A 335 5.84 -14.46 -2.42
CA LEU A 335 6.16 -13.05 -2.68
C LEU A 335 7.27 -12.89 -3.73
N ILE A 336 8.39 -13.62 -3.60
CA ILE A 336 9.51 -13.59 -4.56
C ILE A 336 9.06 -14.10 -5.94
N LYS A 337 8.18 -15.10 -5.98
CA LYS A 337 7.60 -15.61 -7.24
C LYS A 337 6.72 -14.56 -7.90
N ASN A 338 5.79 -13.94 -7.17
CA ASN A 338 4.90 -12.90 -7.69
C ASN A 338 5.69 -11.67 -8.18
N GLU A 339 6.76 -11.27 -7.48
CA GLU A 339 7.65 -10.18 -7.93
C GLU A 339 8.36 -10.51 -9.24
N LYS A 340 8.79 -11.77 -9.46
CA LYS A 340 9.38 -12.22 -10.73
C LYS A 340 8.35 -12.31 -11.86
N GLU A 341 7.16 -12.82 -11.60
CA GLU A 341 6.08 -12.89 -12.60
C GLU A 341 5.61 -11.47 -13.02
N GLU A 342 5.60 -10.51 -12.09
CA GLU A 342 5.41 -9.08 -12.38
C GLU A 342 6.55 -8.49 -13.22
N GLU A 343 7.82 -8.77 -12.88
CA GLU A 343 8.99 -8.26 -13.61
C GLU A 343 9.06 -8.83 -15.04
N GLU A 344 8.81 -10.13 -15.21
CA GLU A 344 8.65 -10.76 -16.53
C GLU A 344 7.50 -10.15 -17.33
N ARG A 345 6.35 -9.85 -16.70
CA ARG A 345 5.22 -9.20 -17.38
C ARG A 345 5.64 -7.82 -17.91
N ARG A 346 6.28 -7.00 -17.06
CA ARG A 346 6.79 -5.66 -17.42
C ARG A 346 7.89 -5.71 -18.48
N GLU A 347 8.70 -6.78 -18.52
CA GLU A 347 9.69 -7.00 -19.58
C GLU A 347 9.03 -7.37 -20.91
N ARG A 348 8.04 -8.27 -20.91
CA ARG A 348 7.25 -8.62 -22.12
C ARG A 348 6.49 -7.41 -22.66
N GLU A 349 5.88 -6.60 -21.79
CA GLU A 349 5.21 -5.34 -22.15
C GLU A 349 6.19 -4.37 -22.85
N ARG A 350 7.39 -4.15 -22.30
CA ARG A 350 8.43 -3.31 -22.91
C ARG A 350 8.91 -3.85 -24.26
N GLN A 351 9.08 -5.17 -24.40
CA GLN A 351 9.48 -5.79 -25.66
C GLN A 351 8.37 -5.76 -26.73
N GLU A 352 7.10 -5.80 -26.35
CA GLU A 352 5.99 -5.54 -27.27
C GLU A 352 5.92 -4.07 -27.69
N GLU A 353 6.14 -3.13 -26.76
CA GLU A 353 6.15 -1.70 -27.08
C GLU A 353 7.29 -1.36 -28.06
N GLN A 354 8.51 -1.85 -27.82
CA GLN A 354 9.63 -1.72 -28.76
C GLN A 354 9.32 -2.29 -30.15
N LYS A 355 8.72 -3.49 -30.24
CA LYS A 355 8.34 -4.07 -31.54
C LYS A 355 7.25 -3.25 -32.25
N ARG A 356 6.31 -2.67 -31.52
CA ARG A 356 5.28 -1.77 -32.06
C ARG A 356 5.88 -0.43 -32.52
N GLU A 357 6.91 0.07 -31.83
CA GLU A 357 7.64 1.28 -32.23
C GLU A 357 8.52 1.05 -33.47
N GLU A 358 9.29 -0.05 -33.51
CA GLU A 358 10.01 -0.49 -34.71
C GLU A 358 9.07 -0.65 -35.92
N GLN A 359 7.89 -1.27 -35.73
CA GLN A 359 6.92 -1.41 -36.81
C GLN A 359 6.42 -0.04 -37.31
N ARG A 360 6.08 0.88 -36.40
CA ARG A 360 5.69 2.25 -36.75
C ARG A 360 6.80 3.01 -37.47
N GLU A 361 8.05 2.81 -37.10
CA GLU A 361 9.19 3.43 -37.79
C GLU A 361 9.37 2.86 -39.21
N ARG A 362 9.30 1.52 -39.38
CA ARG A 362 9.33 0.88 -40.70
C ARG A 362 8.16 1.31 -41.58
N GLU A 363 6.96 1.47 -41.01
CA GLU A 363 5.79 2.01 -41.73
C GLU A 363 5.99 3.46 -42.16
N ARG A 364 6.55 4.33 -41.31
CA ARG A 364 6.92 5.72 -41.65
C ARG A 364 7.98 5.79 -42.75
N VAL A 365 9.01 4.94 -42.71
CA VAL A 365 10.04 4.87 -43.76
C VAL A 365 9.41 4.45 -45.08
N LEU A 366 8.59 3.40 -45.08
CA LEU A 366 7.89 2.91 -46.28
C LEU A 366 6.88 3.93 -46.84
N GLU A 367 6.22 4.72 -45.98
CA GLU A 367 5.36 5.82 -46.41
C GLU A 367 6.16 6.98 -47.03
N LYS A 368 7.32 7.32 -46.44
CA LYS A 368 8.25 8.33 -46.98
C LYS A 368 8.82 7.91 -48.34
N GLU A 369 9.24 6.65 -48.51
CA GLU A 369 9.68 6.11 -49.80
C GLU A 369 8.56 6.18 -50.86
N LYS A 370 7.32 5.84 -50.48
CA LYS A 370 6.14 5.97 -51.38
C LYS A 370 5.82 7.42 -51.73
N ALA A 371 6.04 8.36 -50.80
CA ALA A 371 5.86 9.78 -51.06
C ALA A 371 6.94 10.32 -52.02
N GLU A 372 8.20 9.98 -51.79
CA GLU A 372 9.33 10.37 -52.65
C GLU A 372 9.20 9.78 -54.06
N ALA A 373 8.78 8.52 -54.19
CA ALA A 373 8.49 7.89 -55.48
C ALA A 373 7.35 8.60 -56.23
N ARG A 374 6.27 9.01 -55.54
CA ARG A 374 5.17 9.79 -56.13
C ARG A 374 5.60 11.21 -56.51
N GLU A 375 6.45 11.85 -55.72
CA GLU A 375 7.03 13.15 -56.11
C GLU A 375 7.91 13.04 -57.35
N GLU A 376 8.68 11.96 -57.49
CA GLU A 376 9.51 11.70 -58.68
C GLU A 376 8.64 11.38 -59.91
N GLU A 377 7.57 10.59 -59.76
CA GLU A 377 6.56 10.35 -60.80
C GLU A 377 5.94 11.68 -61.28
N ILE A 378 5.40 12.50 -60.36
CA ILE A 378 4.85 13.83 -60.66
C ILE A 378 5.91 14.77 -61.29
N ARG A 379 7.17 14.68 -60.86
CA ARG A 379 8.29 15.45 -61.41
C ARG A 379 8.61 15.05 -62.85
N ASN A 380 8.50 13.76 -63.18
CA ASN A 380 8.72 13.25 -64.52
C ASN A 380 7.52 13.50 -65.44
N GLU A 381 6.28 13.41 -64.95
CA GLU A 381 5.08 13.88 -65.67
C GLU A 381 5.20 15.38 -66.00
N ARG A 382 5.60 16.22 -65.03
CA ARG A 382 5.81 17.66 -65.25
C ARG A 382 6.88 17.96 -66.30
N LYS A 383 7.99 17.19 -66.33
CA LYS A 383 9.00 17.29 -67.40
C LYS A 383 8.40 16.94 -68.76
N ALA A 384 7.75 15.78 -68.89
CA ALA A 384 7.14 15.34 -70.14
C ALA A 384 6.05 16.32 -70.64
N MET A 385 5.27 16.90 -69.73
CA MET A 385 4.28 17.93 -70.05
C MET A 385 4.93 19.24 -70.51
N ALA A 386 6.05 19.65 -69.89
CA ALA A 386 6.81 20.84 -70.31
C ALA A 386 7.51 20.64 -71.67
N GLU A 387 8.05 19.45 -71.94
CA GLU A 387 8.60 19.08 -73.24
C GLU A 387 7.53 19.10 -74.33
N LYS A 388 6.35 18.52 -74.06
CA LYS A 388 5.20 18.52 -74.97
C LYS A 388 4.66 19.94 -75.23
N LEU A 389 4.65 20.80 -74.22
CA LEU A 389 4.31 22.22 -74.36
C LEU A 389 5.36 22.98 -75.19
N ASN A 390 6.65 22.67 -75.02
CA ASN A 390 7.73 23.28 -75.81
C ASN A 390 7.73 22.78 -77.27
N ALA A 391 7.35 21.53 -77.53
CA ALA A 391 7.13 21.02 -78.89
C ALA A 391 5.97 21.77 -79.58
N LEU A 392 4.81 21.91 -78.92
CA LEU A 392 3.68 22.69 -79.43
C LEU A 392 4.04 24.17 -79.68
N ARG A 393 4.88 24.77 -78.83
CA ARG A 393 5.41 26.13 -79.06
C ARG A 393 6.33 26.23 -80.27
N ARG A 394 7.13 25.20 -80.57
CA ARG A 394 7.95 25.14 -81.79
C ARG A 394 7.07 25.00 -83.04
N GLU A 395 6.09 24.09 -83.04
CA GLU A 395 5.13 23.95 -84.14
C GLU A 395 4.32 25.24 -84.39
N ALA A 396 3.96 25.96 -83.33
CA ALA A 396 3.31 27.26 -83.45
C ALA A 396 4.23 28.30 -84.09
N ALA A 397 5.48 28.43 -83.61
CA ALA A 397 6.46 29.38 -84.16
C ALA A 397 6.84 29.05 -85.62
N GLU A 398 6.94 27.78 -86.00
CA GLU A 398 7.15 27.37 -87.39
C GLU A 398 5.95 27.73 -88.28
N ARG A 399 4.72 27.58 -87.77
CA ARG A 399 3.50 28.03 -88.50
C ARG A 399 3.44 29.54 -88.65
N GLU A 400 3.76 30.30 -87.60
CA GLU A 400 3.84 31.76 -87.66
C GLU A 400 4.90 32.22 -88.66
N ALA A 401 6.13 31.70 -88.58
CA ALA A 401 7.21 32.04 -89.51
C ALA A 401 6.86 31.68 -90.97
N LYS A 402 6.12 30.58 -91.19
CA LYS A 402 5.66 30.19 -92.53
C LYS A 402 4.57 31.13 -93.06
N LEU A 403 3.57 31.48 -92.26
CA LEU A 403 2.55 32.49 -92.58
C LEU A 403 3.19 33.86 -92.86
N GLN A 404 4.18 34.25 -92.07
CA GLN A 404 4.89 35.53 -92.21
C GLN A 404 5.66 35.58 -93.53
N LYS A 405 6.31 34.48 -93.93
CA LYS A 405 6.99 34.36 -95.23
C LYS A 405 6.01 34.34 -96.41
N GLU A 406 4.88 33.63 -96.30
CA GLU A 406 3.81 33.65 -97.32
C GLU A 406 3.22 35.06 -97.49
N MET A 407 3.11 35.83 -96.40
CA MET A 407 2.68 37.23 -96.42
C MET A 407 3.72 38.18 -97.06
N GLU A 408 5.03 38.01 -96.76
CA GLU A 408 6.10 38.76 -97.43
C GLU A 408 6.14 38.49 -98.94
N GLU A 409 5.96 37.23 -99.36
CA GLU A 409 5.84 36.87 -100.77
C GLU A 409 4.60 37.50 -101.42
N ALA A 410 3.46 37.55 -100.74
CA ALA A 410 2.25 38.22 -101.24
C ALA A 410 2.48 39.72 -101.45
N VAL A 411 3.05 40.42 -100.47
CA VAL A 411 3.38 41.86 -100.55
C VAL A 411 4.41 42.15 -101.67
N SER A 412 5.35 41.23 -101.91
CA SER A 412 6.31 41.32 -103.01
C SER A 412 5.63 41.21 -104.39
N ARG A 413 4.71 40.24 -104.55
CA ARG A 413 3.90 40.07 -105.78
C ARG A 413 3.03 41.30 -106.04
N GLU A 414 2.39 41.85 -105.00
CA GLU A 414 1.50 43.00 -105.10
C GLU A 414 2.26 44.30 -105.48
N LYS A 415 3.46 44.52 -104.93
CA LYS A 415 4.38 45.59 -105.36
C LYS A 415 4.73 45.50 -106.84
N ASN A 416 5.09 44.31 -107.33
CA ASN A 416 5.47 44.11 -108.73
C ASN A 416 4.29 44.40 -109.68
N ILE A 417 3.07 43.96 -109.33
CA ILE A 417 1.84 44.27 -110.08
C ILE A 417 1.58 45.78 -110.11
N SER A 418 1.74 46.47 -108.98
CA SER A 418 1.60 47.93 -108.88
C SER A 418 2.57 48.68 -109.83
N THR A 419 3.85 48.30 -109.84
CA THR A 419 4.84 48.91 -110.74
C THR A 419 4.55 48.68 -112.23
N GLU A 420 4.04 47.50 -112.61
CA GLU A 420 3.67 47.21 -114.01
C GLU A 420 2.43 48.03 -114.44
N LEU A 421 1.46 48.23 -113.53
CA LEU A 421 0.30 49.07 -113.77
C LEU A 421 0.69 50.53 -113.98
N GLN A 422 1.58 51.04 -113.13
CA GLN A 422 2.04 52.44 -113.17
C GLN A 422 2.84 52.74 -114.45
N ARG A 423 3.64 51.79 -114.93
CA ARG A 423 4.35 51.88 -116.22
C ARG A 423 3.39 52.01 -117.41
N LYS A 424 2.27 51.28 -117.41
CA LYS A 424 1.21 51.38 -118.46
C LYS A 424 0.44 52.69 -118.41
N MET A 425 0.23 53.27 -117.21
CA MET A 425 -0.43 54.58 -117.09
C MET A 425 0.40 55.72 -117.71
N GLU A 426 1.73 55.71 -117.54
CA GLU A 426 2.59 56.70 -118.19
C GLU A 426 2.59 56.60 -119.72
N GLU A 427 2.51 55.38 -120.26
CA GLU A 427 2.50 55.13 -121.71
C GLU A 427 1.23 55.72 -122.35
N LEU A 428 0.05 55.42 -121.78
CA LEU A 428 -1.24 56.00 -122.18
C LEU A 428 -1.30 57.53 -122.02
N ALA A 429 -0.61 58.10 -121.01
CA ALA A 429 -0.54 59.54 -120.82
C ALA A 429 0.24 60.24 -121.95
N ARG A 430 1.30 59.61 -122.47
CA ARG A 430 2.09 60.14 -123.60
C ARG A 430 1.31 60.13 -124.92
N GLU A 431 0.47 59.11 -125.14
CA GLU A 431 -0.40 59.05 -126.32
C GLU A 431 -1.51 60.10 -126.28
N ARG A 432 -2.19 60.27 -125.13
CA ARG A 432 -3.20 61.33 -124.95
C ARG A 432 -2.63 62.72 -125.18
N LYS A 433 -1.38 63.00 -124.77
CA LYS A 433 -0.74 64.30 -125.01
C LYS A 433 -0.53 64.58 -126.51
N LYS A 434 -0.02 63.60 -127.27
CA LYS A 434 0.13 63.71 -128.73
C LYS A 434 -1.20 63.95 -129.45
N ALA A 435 -2.29 63.31 -128.99
CA ALA A 435 -3.62 63.52 -129.55
C ALA A 435 -4.15 64.95 -129.31
N ALA A 436 -3.91 65.53 -128.14
CA ALA A 436 -4.34 66.89 -127.80
C ALA A 436 -3.64 67.95 -128.68
N GLU A 437 -2.31 67.86 -128.82
CA GLU A 437 -1.49 68.78 -129.63
C GLU A 437 -1.88 68.78 -131.13
N MET A 438 -2.49 67.69 -131.62
CA MET A 438 -2.96 67.56 -133.00
C MET A 438 -4.38 68.12 -133.20
N ILE A 439 -5.24 68.06 -132.18
CA ILE A 439 -6.58 68.67 -132.20
C ILE A 439 -6.49 70.20 -132.14
N GLU A 440 -5.56 70.75 -131.35
CA GLU A 440 -5.40 72.19 -131.18
C GLU A 440 -5.04 72.90 -132.51
N LYS A 441 -4.14 72.32 -133.31
CA LYS A 441 -3.78 72.82 -134.65
C LYS A 441 -4.98 72.88 -135.61
N LEU A 442 -5.78 71.82 -135.67
CA LEU A 442 -6.97 71.75 -136.54
C LEU A 442 -8.05 72.79 -136.14
N GLN A 443 -8.19 73.09 -134.85
CA GLN A 443 -9.09 74.14 -134.38
C GLN A 443 -8.63 75.56 -134.77
N GLN A 444 -7.35 75.75 -135.07
CA GLN A 444 -6.77 77.03 -135.47
C GLN A 444 -7.02 77.33 -136.96
N GLU A 445 -6.81 76.36 -137.85
CA GLU A 445 -7.07 76.47 -139.30
C GLU A 445 -8.57 76.72 -139.63
N ILE A 446 -9.47 76.09 -138.87
CA ILE A 446 -10.93 76.30 -139.00
C ILE A 446 -11.33 77.75 -138.61
N LYS A 447 -10.53 78.41 -137.75
CA LYS A 447 -10.80 79.77 -137.26
C LYS A 447 -10.42 80.84 -138.28
N GLU A 448 -9.33 80.66 -139.02
CA GLU A 448 -8.91 81.58 -140.08
C GLU A 448 -9.82 81.52 -141.31
N ASN A 449 -10.19 80.31 -141.75
CA ASN A 449 -11.04 80.15 -142.93
C ASN A 449 -12.45 80.72 -142.74
N LYS A 450 -13.03 80.62 -141.53
CA LYS A 450 -14.31 81.29 -141.23
C LYS A 450 -14.23 82.80 -141.35
N LYS A 451 -13.11 83.44 -140.96
CA LYS A 451 -12.96 84.90 -141.04
C LYS A 451 -12.98 85.42 -142.49
N LYS A 452 -12.38 84.66 -143.43
CA LYS A 452 -12.48 84.94 -144.88
C LYS A 452 -13.90 84.79 -145.46
N THR A 453 -14.84 84.21 -144.71
CA THR A 453 -16.23 83.97 -145.14
C THR A 453 -17.16 85.17 -144.82
N GLU A 454 -16.67 86.19 -144.11
CA GLU A 454 -17.50 87.32 -143.65
C GLU A 454 -17.14 88.66 -144.32
N GLU A 455 -15.90 88.88 -144.74
CA GLU A 455 -15.48 90.15 -145.38
C GLU A 455 -15.91 90.25 -146.87
N LEU A 456 -16.13 89.12 -147.55
CA LEU A 456 -16.59 89.06 -148.97
C LEU A 456 -18.12 89.16 -149.15
N LYS A 457 -18.88 89.55 -148.11
CA LYS A 457 -20.35 89.66 -148.14
C LYS A 457 -20.90 91.06 -148.43
N ASN A 458 -20.05 92.08 -148.55
CA ASN A 458 -20.46 93.49 -148.49
C ASN A 458 -20.25 94.31 -149.79
N SER A 459 -20.17 93.66 -150.96
CA SER A 459 -20.24 94.33 -152.27
C SER A 459 -20.85 93.42 -153.33
N GLU A 460 -21.71 93.98 -154.19
CA GLU A 460 -22.58 93.29 -155.18
C GLU A 460 -23.68 92.43 -154.51
N ILE A 461 -24.98 92.63 -154.75
CA ILE A 461 -25.73 93.39 -155.78
C ILE A 461 -25.55 92.85 -157.21
N ALA A 462 -25.95 91.59 -157.43
CA ALA A 462 -26.36 91.11 -158.75
C ALA A 462 -27.44 90.01 -158.68
N ALA A 463 -28.66 90.37 -159.10
CA ALA A 463 -29.71 89.51 -159.68
C ALA A 463 -30.41 88.37 -158.89
N ALA A 464 -31.69 88.20 -159.26
CA ALA A 464 -32.43 86.93 -159.37
C ALA A 464 -32.68 86.05 -158.13
N GLY A 465 -33.64 86.47 -157.29
CA GLY A 465 -34.44 85.52 -156.52
C GLY A 465 -35.63 84.99 -157.35
N LYS A 466 -35.83 83.67 -157.44
CA LYS A 466 -37.14 83.06 -157.76
C LYS A 466 -37.26 81.57 -157.41
N ALA A 467 -38.32 81.23 -156.67
CA ALA A 467 -39.00 79.91 -156.54
C ALA A 467 -38.20 78.69 -156.02
N GLY A 468 -38.88 77.75 -155.34
CA GLY A 468 -38.28 76.42 -155.10
C GLY A 468 -38.77 75.50 -153.97
N LEU A 469 -40.09 75.35 -153.75
CA LEU A 469 -40.71 74.20 -153.05
C LEU A 469 -40.44 73.93 -151.54
N GLU A 470 -41.31 73.05 -151.02
CA GLU A 470 -41.27 72.26 -149.77
C GLU A 470 -41.24 72.97 -148.39
N PHE A 471 -42.17 72.56 -147.51
CA PHE A 471 -42.47 73.25 -146.25
C PHE A 471 -43.01 72.28 -145.17
N ALA A 472 -42.43 72.35 -143.97
CA ALA A 472 -42.94 71.86 -142.67
C ALA A 472 -43.42 70.39 -142.51
N THR A 473 -42.57 69.54 -141.92
CA THR A 473 -42.78 68.88 -140.59
C THR A 473 -41.57 68.02 -140.21
N GLY A 474 -41.11 67.90 -138.95
CA GLY A 474 -41.52 68.60 -137.73
C GLY A 474 -41.35 67.74 -136.47
N ILE A 475 -40.13 67.60 -135.91
CA ILE A 475 -39.84 66.71 -134.76
C ILE A 475 -38.90 67.35 -133.71
N LEU A 476 -39.18 67.03 -132.44
CA LEU A 476 -38.38 67.25 -131.20
C LEU A 476 -38.07 68.70 -130.77
N ASN A 477 -38.91 69.24 -129.88
CA ASN A 477 -38.55 70.34 -128.98
C ASN A 477 -39.41 70.33 -127.68
N ILE A 478 -38.74 70.43 -126.52
CA ILE A 478 -39.08 71.08 -125.22
C ILE A 478 -40.52 71.00 -124.61
N VAL A 479 -40.60 70.76 -123.27
CA VAL A 479 -41.41 71.45 -122.21
C VAL A 479 -42.12 70.51 -121.21
N SER A 480 -41.84 70.71 -119.90
CA SER A 480 -42.62 70.41 -118.66
C SER A 480 -43.22 68.99 -118.45
N SER A 481 -42.99 68.27 -117.34
CA SER A 481 -43.57 68.58 -116.01
C SER A 481 -43.16 67.54 -114.93
N GLY A 482 -43.08 67.93 -113.64
CA GLY A 482 -43.37 67.03 -112.49
C GLY A 482 -42.20 66.42 -111.68
N LEU A 483 -42.10 66.82 -110.40
CA LEU A 483 -42.01 66.03 -109.13
C LEU A 483 -41.36 64.61 -109.14
N GLY A 484 -40.54 64.16 -108.17
CA GLY A 484 -40.00 64.80 -106.94
C GLY A 484 -39.67 63.77 -105.82
N MET A 485 -38.91 64.17 -104.78
CA MET A 485 -38.72 63.49 -103.46
C MET A 485 -37.95 62.13 -103.44
N SER A 486 -36.75 62.04 -102.84
CA SER A 486 -36.42 61.61 -101.44
C SER A 486 -36.49 60.09 -101.16
N GLY A 487 -35.63 59.44 -100.36
CA GLY A 487 -34.44 59.86 -99.58
C GLY A 487 -34.21 58.95 -98.34
N GLY A 488 -33.07 59.06 -97.65
CA GLY A 488 -32.94 58.69 -96.22
C GLY A 488 -31.96 57.54 -95.82
N PRO A 489 -31.45 57.50 -94.55
CA PRO A 489 -30.21 56.76 -94.21
C PRO A 489 -30.16 56.00 -92.85
N LEU A 490 -29.00 55.36 -92.52
CA LEU A 490 -28.21 55.31 -91.22
C LEU A 490 -28.91 55.13 -89.81
N PRO A 491 -28.20 54.86 -88.67
CA PRO A 491 -27.00 54.00 -88.38
C PRO A 491 -26.99 53.29 -86.96
N GLN A 492 -25.83 52.72 -86.54
CA GLN A 492 -25.28 52.62 -85.12
C GLN A 492 -25.95 51.67 -84.06
N CYS A 493 -25.35 51.21 -82.93
CA CYS A 493 -23.94 51.07 -82.43
C CYS A 493 -23.80 50.12 -81.17
N SER A 494 -22.59 49.57 -80.87
CA SER A 494 -22.00 49.11 -79.55
C SER A 494 -22.72 48.10 -78.61
N GLY A 495 -22.10 47.35 -77.64
CA GLY A 495 -20.68 47.04 -77.32
C GLY A 495 -20.38 46.44 -75.89
N LEU A 496 -19.41 45.49 -75.79
CA LEU A 496 -18.49 45.12 -74.64
C LEU A 496 -18.90 44.37 -73.31
N GLN A 497 -18.15 43.28 -72.98
CA GLN A 497 -17.56 42.82 -71.65
C GLN A 497 -18.46 42.32 -70.45
N THR A 498 -18.08 41.50 -69.42
CA THR A 498 -16.95 40.56 -69.08
C THR A 498 -17.15 39.67 -67.80
N VAL A 499 -16.95 38.32 -67.90
CA VAL A 499 -16.31 37.29 -66.99
C VAL A 499 -16.67 37.15 -65.43
N PRO A 500 -16.09 36.25 -64.54
CA PRO A 500 -16.87 35.10 -63.94
C PRO A 500 -16.65 34.68 -62.43
N THR A 501 -17.05 33.42 -62.08
CA THR A 501 -16.55 32.46 -61.01
C THR A 501 -17.00 32.56 -59.53
N ALA A 502 -16.99 31.50 -58.67
CA ALA A 502 -17.23 30.03 -58.82
C ALA A 502 -17.27 29.19 -57.49
N ARG A 503 -18.13 28.14 -57.45
CA ARG A 503 -18.09 26.84 -56.70
C ARG A 503 -18.21 26.75 -55.12
N PRO A 504 -18.58 25.56 -54.54
CA PRO A 504 -19.31 25.49 -53.25
C PRO A 504 -19.06 24.32 -52.22
N THR A 505 -19.59 24.48 -50.98
CA THR A 505 -20.31 23.50 -50.08
C THR A 505 -19.74 22.15 -49.52
N VAL A 506 -20.18 21.53 -48.39
CA VAL A 506 -20.33 21.88 -46.91
C VAL A 506 -20.11 20.59 -45.99
N PRO A 507 -20.90 20.05 -44.98
CA PRO A 507 -20.31 19.34 -43.77
C PRO A 507 -21.00 18.04 -43.16
N ASN A 508 -20.63 17.69 -41.89
CA ASN A 508 -21.42 17.07 -40.76
C ASN A 508 -21.52 15.53 -40.54
N ALA A 509 -21.75 14.98 -39.31
CA ALA A 509 -21.49 15.40 -37.89
C ALA A 509 -21.88 14.33 -36.80
N CYS A 510 -21.14 14.29 -35.65
CA CYS A 510 -21.57 14.06 -34.21
C CYS A 510 -22.50 12.87 -33.76
N PRO A 511 -22.82 12.68 -32.45
CA PRO A 511 -22.01 12.63 -31.20
C PRO A 511 -22.41 11.49 -30.19
N THR A 512 -21.75 11.33 -29.01
CA THR A 512 -22.32 11.11 -27.62
C THR A 512 -21.28 10.60 -26.57
N VAL A 513 -21.67 10.51 -25.28
CA VAL A 513 -20.90 10.28 -24.01
C VAL A 513 -21.86 9.66 -22.94
N PRO A 514 -21.50 9.10 -21.74
CA PRO A 514 -20.51 9.61 -20.75
C PRO A 514 -19.82 8.58 -19.77
N ASN A 515 -19.28 9.07 -18.63
CA ASN A 515 -18.96 8.43 -17.33
C ASN A 515 -17.75 7.46 -17.20
N ALA A 516 -17.19 7.18 -16.01
CA ALA A 516 -16.88 7.96 -14.77
C ALA A 516 -16.21 7.03 -13.71
N CYS A 517 -15.17 7.46 -12.97
CA CYS A 517 -14.69 6.73 -11.76
C CYS A 517 -13.77 7.58 -10.82
N PRO A 518 -13.97 7.56 -9.48
CA PRO A 518 -13.05 8.07 -8.43
C PRO A 518 -12.16 6.90 -7.86
N THR A 519 -11.34 6.99 -6.78
CA THR A 519 -11.28 7.85 -5.57
C THR A 519 -9.86 7.80 -4.93
N VAL A 520 -9.59 8.60 -3.88
CA VAL A 520 -8.33 8.62 -3.09
C VAL A 520 -8.61 8.53 -1.57
N HIS A 521 -7.63 8.05 -0.79
CA HIS A 521 -7.53 7.85 0.67
C HIS A 521 -8.45 8.63 1.64
N HIS A 522 -8.79 7.99 2.78
CA HIS A 522 -8.30 8.44 4.09
C HIS A 522 -8.30 7.35 5.19
N TRP A 523 -7.95 7.74 6.43
CA TRP A 523 -7.78 6.91 7.63
C TRP A 523 -9.03 6.89 8.53
N GLY A 524 -9.10 5.92 9.45
CA GLY A 524 -9.96 5.99 10.63
C GLY A 524 -9.64 4.89 11.64
N SER A 525 -9.53 5.23 12.93
CA SER A 525 -9.34 4.28 14.04
C SER A 525 -10.45 4.44 15.08
N GLN A 526 -10.93 3.32 15.61
CA GLN A 526 -11.42 3.15 16.98
C GLN A 526 -11.34 1.66 17.36
#